data_AF-A0A960U1Q1-F1
#
_entry.id   AF-A0A960U1Q1-F1
#
_cell.length_a   1.000
_cell.length_b   1.000
_cell.length_c   1.000
_cell.angle_alpha   90.00
_cell.angle_beta   90.00
_cell.angle_gamma   90.00
#
_symmetry.space_group_name_H-M   'P 1'
#
loop_
_entity.id
_entity.type
_entity.pdbx_description
1 polymer ?
#
loop_
_entity_poly.entity_id
_entity_poly.type
_entity_poly.pdbx_seq_one_letter_code
_entity_poly.pdbx_strand_id
1 'polypeptide(L)' 'RNVVGSLVEVGRGKHAPAWFEELLERRDRGLAGRTAPGQGLFLVRVDYPTALLTP' A
#
# COMPACT_ATOMS: atom_id res chain seq x y z
N ARG A 1 -2.47 2.73 2.99
CA ARG A 1 -2.29 2.19 4.36
C ARG A 1 -2.42 0.66 4.43
N ASN A 2 -3.40 0.02 3.77
CA ASN A 2 -3.56 -1.45 3.80
C ASN A 2 -2.38 -2.20 3.16
N VAL A 3 -1.90 -1.72 2.00
CA VAL A 3 -0.70 -2.24 1.32
C VAL A 3 0.49 -2.25 2.28
N VAL A 4 0.82 -1.09 2.85
CA VAL A 4 1.90 -0.94 3.83
C VAL A 4 1.70 -1.89 5.02
N GLY A 5 0.49 -1.98 5.55
CA GLY A 5 0.18 -2.88 6.67
C GLY A 5 0.45 -4.36 6.38
N SER A 6 0.18 -4.82 5.16
CA SER A 6 0.46 -6.19 4.73
C SER A 6 1.96 -6.40 4.50
N LEU A 7 2.63 -5.42 3.88
CA LEU A 7 4.09 -5.46 3.65
C LEU A 7 4.89 -5.42 4.96
N VAL A 8 4.39 -4.76 6.00
CA VAL A 8 5.02 -4.78 7.34
C VAL A 8 5.05 -6.19 7.92
N GLU A 9 4.02 -6.99 7.71
CA GLU A 9 3.99 -8.38 8.20
C GLU A 9 4.98 -9.26 7.42
N VAL A 10 5.14 -9.02 6.12
CA VAL A 10 6.20 -9.64 5.30
C VAL A 10 7.59 -9.23 5.79
N GLY A 11 7.84 -7.93 5.99
CA GLY A 11 9.13 -7.42 6.48
C GLY A 11 9.49 -7.89 7.89
N ARG A 12 8.49 -8.29 8.70
CA ARG A 12 8.66 -8.93 10.01
C ARG A 12 8.86 -10.44 9.94
N GLY A 13 8.83 -11.04 8.74
CA GLY A 13 8.96 -12.48 8.54
C GLY A 13 7.73 -13.31 8.90
N LYS A 14 6.56 -12.68 9.13
CA LYS A 14 5.33 -13.40 9.44
C LYS A 14 4.68 -14.05 8.22
N HIS A 15 4.92 -13.47 7.04
CA HIS A 15 4.51 -14.01 5.76
C HIS A 15 5.68 -13.96 4.77
N ALA A 16 5.75 -14.93 3.86
CA ALA A 16 6.71 -14.89 2.76
C ALA A 16 6.32 -13.80 1.74
N PRO A 17 7.27 -13.26 0.95
CA PRO A 17 6.95 -12.27 -0.09
C PRO A 17 5.86 -12.74 -1.08
N ALA A 18 5.87 -14.02 -1.46
CA ALA A 18 4.88 -14.60 -2.37
C ALA A 18 3.41 -14.51 -1.86
N TRP A 19 3.21 -14.44 -0.54
CA TRP A 19 1.88 -14.25 0.02
C TRP A 19 1.26 -12.90 -0.37
N PHE A 20 2.08 -11.86 -0.54
CA PHE A 20 1.59 -10.55 -0.96
C PHE A 20 1.10 -10.56 -2.41
N GLU A 21 1.70 -11.37 -3.28
CA GLU A 21 1.23 -11.58 -4.66
C GLU A 21 -0.13 -12.27 -4.66
N GLU A 22 -0.27 -13.35 -3.88
CA GLU A 22 -1.54 -14.06 -3.72
C GLU A 22 -2.68 -13.14 -3.23
N LEU A 23 -2.38 -12.20 -2.32
CA LEU A 23 -3.36 -11.20 -1.88
C LEU A 23 -3.88 -10.32 -3.01
N LEU A 24 -3.00 -9.89 -3.91
CA LEU A 24 -3.37 -9.05 -5.06
C LEU A 24 -4.23 -9.84 -6.06
N GLU A 25 -3.93 -11.11 -6.25
CA GLU A 25 -4.69 -12.02 -7.13
C GLU A 25 -6.08 -12.28 -6.59
N ARG A 26 -6.20 -12.62 -5.29
CA ARG A 26 -7.48 -12.93 -4.66
C ARG A 26 -8.39 -11.72 -4.48
N ARG A 27 -7.83 -10.50 -4.43
CA ARG A 27 -8.55 -9.23 -4.23
C ARG A 27 -9.48 -9.24 -2.99
N ASP A 28 -9.14 -10.04 -2.00
CA ASP A 28 -9.94 -10.22 -0.79
C ASP A 28 -9.31 -9.44 0.37
N ARG A 29 -10.06 -8.46 0.89
CA ARG A 29 -9.62 -7.65 2.04
C ARG A 29 -9.51 -8.49 3.31
N GLY A 30 -10.30 -9.54 3.49
CA GLY A 30 -10.25 -10.39 4.69
C GLY A 30 -8.90 -11.07 4.88
N LEU A 31 -8.19 -11.33 3.79
CA LEU A 31 -6.88 -11.97 3.80
C LEU A 31 -5.74 -10.97 4.05
N ALA A 32 -5.94 -9.69 3.74
CA ALA A 32 -4.89 -8.69 3.86
C ALA A 32 -4.57 -8.32 5.32
N GLY A 33 -3.31 -7.89 5.55
CA GLY A 33 -2.82 -7.52 6.87
C GLY A 33 -3.59 -6.37 7.54
N ARG A 34 -3.26 -6.13 8.81
CA ARG A 34 -3.84 -5.02 9.58
C ARG A 34 -3.55 -3.69 8.89
N THR A 35 -4.54 -2.80 8.86
CA THR A 35 -4.36 -1.46 8.29
C THR A 35 -3.27 -0.70 9.04
N ALA A 36 -2.26 -0.19 8.31
CA ALA A 36 -1.21 0.62 8.93
C ALA A 36 -1.79 1.90 9.58
N PRO A 37 -1.23 2.37 10.70
CA PRO A 37 -1.68 3.59 11.37
C PRO A 37 -1.63 4.82 10.46
N GLY A 38 -2.56 5.77 10.66
CA GLY A 38 -2.70 6.93 9.79
C GLY A 38 -1.57 7.96 9.94
N GLN A 39 -1.04 8.12 11.14
CA GLN A 39 -0.04 9.13 11.48
C GLN A 39 1.31 8.96 10.76
N GLY A 40 1.56 7.80 10.15
CA GLY A 40 2.77 7.54 9.36
C GLY A 40 2.63 7.83 7.86
N LEU A 41 1.45 8.27 7.39
CA LEU A 41 1.20 8.55 5.97
C LEU A 41 1.24 10.06 5.71
N PHE A 42 2.07 10.46 4.75
CA PHE A 42 2.21 11.85 4.30
C PHE A 42 2.01 11.95 2.78
N LEU A 43 1.28 12.97 2.33
CA LEU A 43 1.18 13.32 0.91
C LEU A 43 2.41 14.14 0.51
N VAL A 44 3.23 13.61 -0.38
CA VAL A 44 4.51 14.23 -0.76
C VAL A 44 4.39 15.08 -2.03
N ARG A 45 3.59 14.64 -2.99
CA ARG A 45 3.47 15.28 -4.30
C ARG A 45 2.10 15.03 -4.90
N VAL A 46 1.63 15.99 -5.68
CA VAL A 46 0.47 15.86 -6.56
C VAL A 46 0.95 16.25 -7.96
N ASP A 47 0.83 15.32 -8.90
CA ASP A 47 1.27 15.50 -10.28
C ASP A 47 0.09 16.01 -11.13
N TYR A 48 0.27 17.12 -11.84
CA TYR A 48 -0.71 17.69 -12.76
C TYR A 48 -0.16 17.70 -14.19
N PRO A 49 -1.00 17.49 -15.21
CA PRO A 49 -0.60 17.70 -16.61
C PRO A 49 -0.08 19.11 -16.84
N THR A 50 1.10 19.22 -17.47
CA THR A 50 1.77 20.52 -17.69
C THR A 50 0.89 21.52 -18.45
N ALA A 51 0.08 21.06 -19.39
CA ALA A 51 -0.83 21.90 -20.17
C ALA A 51 -1.92 22.60 -19.33
N LEU A 52 -2.20 22.12 -18.12
CA LEU A 52 -3.16 22.73 -17.19
C LEU A 52 -2.52 23.77 -16.26
N LEU A 53 -1.20 23.91 -16.30
CA LEU A 53 -0.42 24.81 -15.44
C LEU A 53 0.19 25.99 -16.20
N THR A 54 0.04 26.02 -17.54
CA THR A 54 0.36 27.19 -18.37
C THR A 54 -0.75 28.25 -18.23
N PRO A 55 -0.41 29.52 -17.96
CA PRO A 55 -1.37 30.61 -17.78
C PRO A 55 -2.13 30.98 -19.06
#